data_AF-A0A7S4IRD0-F1
#
_entry.id   AF-A0A7S4IRD0-F1
#
_cell.length_a   1.000
_cell.length_b   1.000
_cell.length_c   1.000
_cell.angle_alpha   90.00
_cell.angle_beta   90.00
_cell.angle_gamma   90.00
#
_symmetry.space_group_name_H-M   'P 1'
#
loop_
_entity.id
_entity.type
_entity.pdbx_description
1 polymer ?
#
loop_
_entity_poly.entity_id
_entity_poly.type
_entity_poly.pdbx_seq_one_letter_code
_entity_poly.pdbx_strand_id
1 'polypeptide(L)'
;MSVAFSAAKKVLPIAAFYESRCGVTVNSLAELTTDSNHRVRERCCKMLSYFMVCLPDRYDHHQRLLPYLLSFYQDHMRSTRENAIAAVDYCGKQYEAEHPDEIIDRRQYGVDGDSHCNLDARLPSPFETRPRLGARLFVRGNTKRFFAALLGELTSWVSKTRERSAELLKTLVLYCEEHLTMDFHQTLPRLVKALQLARS
;
A
#
# COMPACT_ATOMS: atom_id res chain seq x y z
N MET A 1 41.15 9.95 13.37
CA MET A 1 39.76 10.35 13.67
C MET A 1 39.18 11.04 12.45
N SER A 2 38.23 10.43 11.76
CA SER A 2 37.45 11.08 10.70
C SER A 2 35.98 11.00 11.09
N VAL A 3 35.35 12.16 11.33
CA VAL A 3 33.92 12.25 11.61
C VAL A 3 33.22 12.58 10.30
N ALA A 4 32.67 11.56 9.65
CA ALA A 4 31.90 11.69 8.43
C ALA A 4 30.44 11.29 8.68
N PHE A 5 29.66 12.20 9.28
CA PHE A 5 28.20 12.13 9.25
C PHE A 5 27.61 13.54 9.16
N SER A 6 27.08 13.88 7.99
CA SER A 6 26.07 14.95 7.84
C SER A 6 25.23 14.68 6.60
N ALA A 7 24.27 13.76 6.75
CA ALA A 7 23.23 13.52 5.76
C ALA A 7 21.93 14.21 6.23
N ALA A 8 21.92 15.55 6.30
CA ALA A 8 20.74 16.29 6.74
C ALA A 8 20.62 17.69 6.13
N LYS A 9 19.76 17.82 5.12
CA LYS A 9 18.63 18.79 5.04
C LYS A 9 18.07 18.82 3.61
N LYS A 10 17.13 17.92 3.30
CA LYS A 10 16.20 18.09 2.16
C LYS A 10 14.94 18.79 2.65
N VAL A 11 14.72 19.96 2.09
CA VAL A 11 13.71 20.93 2.47
C VAL A 11 13.45 21.67 1.10
N LEU A 12 12.20 21.79 0.50
CA LEU A 12 11.65 22.76 -0.55
C LEU A 12 10.23 23.48 -0.25
N PRO A 13 10.08 24.82 0.06
CA PRO A 13 9.09 25.55 0.92
C PRO A 13 8.32 26.68 0.18
N ILE A 14 7.81 27.69 0.92
CA ILE A 14 7.58 29.11 0.58
C ILE A 14 7.83 29.42 -0.88
N ALA A 15 9.06 29.80 -1.28
CA ALA A 15 9.35 30.05 -2.69
C ALA A 15 9.00 28.82 -3.53
N ALA A 16 9.59 27.64 -3.32
CA ALA A 16 9.35 26.45 -4.15
C ALA A 16 7.87 25.96 -4.29
N PHE A 17 6.91 26.52 -3.54
CA PHE A 17 5.47 26.33 -3.77
C PHE A 17 4.84 27.29 -4.80
N TYR A 18 5.52 28.39 -5.16
CA TYR A 18 5.06 29.42 -6.12
C TYR A 18 6.19 30.15 -6.90
N GLU A 19 7.46 29.77 -6.70
CA GLU A 19 8.75 30.30 -7.19
C GLU A 19 9.85 29.21 -6.98
N SER A 20 10.27 28.44 -7.98
CA SER A 20 10.99 27.15 -7.83
C SER A 20 12.37 27.06 -7.10
N ARG A 21 12.79 28.00 -6.22
CA ARG A 21 14.21 28.22 -5.81
C ARG A 21 14.65 27.92 -4.35
N CYS A 22 13.83 27.50 -3.38
CA CYS A 22 14.21 27.55 -1.92
C CYS A 22 13.87 26.28 -1.07
N GLY A 23 14.05 26.22 0.30
CA GLY A 23 13.94 24.97 1.18
C GLY A 23 12.92 24.65 2.40
N VAL A 24 11.83 23.81 2.29
CA VAL A 24 10.95 22.89 3.20
C VAL A 24 10.01 21.77 2.51
N THR A 25 10.40 20.47 2.33
CA THR A 25 9.77 19.43 1.42
C THR A 25 8.40 18.89 1.85
N VAL A 26 7.33 19.20 1.09
CA VAL A 26 5.96 18.68 1.33
C VAL A 26 5.66 17.42 0.51
N ASN A 27 4.90 16.50 1.11
CA ASN A 27 4.41 15.30 0.46
C ASN A 27 2.99 15.54 -0.12
N SER A 28 2.92 16.25 -1.25
CA SER A 28 1.65 16.67 -1.84
C SER A 28 0.73 15.50 -2.22
N LEU A 29 1.26 14.30 -2.46
CA LEU A 29 0.41 13.12 -2.68
C LEU A 29 -0.37 12.71 -1.41
N ALA A 30 0.25 12.79 -0.23
CA ALA A 30 -0.44 12.48 1.04
C ALA A 30 -1.55 13.50 1.37
N GLU A 31 -1.36 14.76 0.99
CA GLU A 31 -2.38 15.80 1.11
C GLU A 31 -3.56 15.51 0.16
N LEU A 32 -3.26 15.22 -1.12
CA LEU A 32 -4.29 14.91 -2.12
C LEU A 32 -5.05 13.60 -1.86
N THR A 33 -4.44 12.58 -1.23
CA THR A 33 -5.18 11.35 -0.83
C THR A 33 -6.08 11.55 0.39
N THR A 34 -5.86 12.60 1.19
CA THR A 34 -6.62 12.87 2.43
C THR A 34 -7.47 14.13 2.39
N ASP A 35 -7.52 14.81 1.23
CA ASP A 35 -8.30 16.02 0.97
C ASP A 35 -9.79 15.89 1.37
N SER A 36 -10.37 16.96 1.92
CA SER A 36 -11.76 16.97 2.37
C SER A 36 -12.75 16.83 1.21
N ASN A 37 -12.42 17.37 0.04
CA ASN A 37 -13.23 17.30 -1.16
C ASN A 37 -13.06 15.94 -1.85
N HIS A 38 -14.14 15.15 -1.85
CA HIS A 38 -14.16 13.83 -2.48
C HIS A 38 -13.76 13.85 -3.96
N ARG A 39 -13.96 14.97 -4.69
CA ARG A 39 -13.56 15.12 -6.09
C ARG A 39 -12.05 15.23 -6.25
N VAL A 40 -11.35 15.85 -5.30
CA VAL A 40 -9.88 15.92 -5.30
C VAL A 40 -9.31 14.52 -5.08
N ARG A 41 -9.81 13.80 -4.07
CA ARG A 41 -9.44 12.40 -3.80
C ARG A 41 -9.72 11.48 -5.00
N GLU A 42 -10.90 11.59 -5.62
CA GLU A 42 -11.26 10.82 -6.82
C GLU A 42 -10.30 11.10 -8.01
N ARG A 43 -9.94 12.38 -8.23
CA ARG A 43 -8.98 12.76 -9.28
C ARG A 43 -7.56 12.28 -8.98
N CYS A 44 -7.13 12.38 -7.72
CA CYS A 44 -5.85 11.85 -7.25
C CYS A 44 -5.79 10.32 -7.43
N CYS A 45 -6.86 9.61 -7.08
CA CYS A 45 -6.99 8.18 -7.30
C CYS A 45 -6.88 7.83 -8.80
N LYS A 46 -7.62 8.51 -9.68
CA LYS A 46 -7.54 8.30 -11.14
C LYS A 46 -6.15 8.59 -11.72
N MET A 47 -5.48 9.64 -11.24
CA MET A 47 -4.10 9.96 -11.62
C MET A 47 -3.12 8.86 -11.19
N LEU A 48 -3.22 8.39 -9.94
CA LEU A 48 -2.38 7.30 -9.41
C LEU A 48 -2.65 5.97 -10.12
N SER A 49 -3.92 5.64 -10.42
CA SER A 49 -4.30 4.49 -11.25
C SER A 49 -3.63 4.56 -12.62
N TYR A 50 -3.65 5.71 -13.29
CA TYR A 50 -2.98 5.92 -14.57
C TYR A 50 -1.46 5.76 -14.45
N PHE A 51 -0.82 6.33 -13.43
CA PHE A 51 0.63 6.17 -13.23
C PHE A 51 1.05 4.72 -12.97
N MET A 52 0.28 3.98 -12.18
CA MET A 52 0.56 2.58 -11.86
C MET A 52 0.44 1.64 -13.07
N VAL A 53 -0.43 1.97 -14.02
CA VAL A 53 -0.78 1.11 -15.17
C VAL A 53 -0.08 1.52 -16.47
N CYS A 54 -0.01 2.83 -16.76
CA CYS A 54 0.29 3.37 -18.08
C CYS A 54 1.69 3.99 -18.22
N LEU A 55 2.43 4.22 -17.12
CA LEU A 55 3.79 4.76 -17.24
C LEU A 55 4.74 3.73 -17.91
N PRO A 56 5.60 4.14 -18.86
CA PRO A 56 6.61 3.26 -19.44
C PRO A 56 7.53 2.63 -18.39
N ASP A 57 7.95 3.44 -17.40
CA ASP A 57 8.83 3.12 -16.28
C ASP A 57 8.07 2.81 -14.97
N ARG A 58 6.79 2.39 -15.06
CA ARG A 58 5.88 2.16 -13.91
C ARG A 58 6.50 1.39 -12.75
N TYR A 59 7.33 0.38 -13.03
CA TYR A 59 7.99 -0.48 -12.02
C TYR A 59 8.81 0.31 -10.98
N ASP A 60 9.55 1.34 -11.40
CA ASP A 60 10.37 2.16 -10.51
C ASP A 60 9.53 2.97 -9.51
N HIS A 61 8.27 3.23 -9.87
CA HIS A 61 7.33 4.03 -9.09
C HIS A 61 6.33 3.18 -8.31
N HIS A 62 6.06 1.92 -8.71
CA HIS A 62 5.08 1.03 -8.06
C HIS A 62 5.25 0.97 -6.53
N GLN A 63 6.45 0.67 -6.04
CA GLN A 63 6.73 0.60 -4.59
C GLN A 63 6.49 1.92 -3.83
N ARG A 64 6.53 3.06 -4.53
CA ARG A 64 6.33 4.41 -3.96
C ARG A 64 4.88 4.86 -4.07
N LEU A 65 4.18 4.49 -5.13
CA LEU A 65 2.80 4.91 -5.42
C LEU A 65 1.74 3.96 -4.84
N LEU A 66 2.05 2.67 -4.70
CA LEU A 66 1.15 1.66 -4.16
C LEU A 66 0.50 2.01 -2.80
N PRO A 67 1.22 2.49 -1.76
CA PRO A 67 0.57 2.82 -0.49
C PRO A 67 -0.47 3.94 -0.61
N TYR A 68 -0.26 4.92 -1.51
CA TYR A 68 -1.26 5.96 -1.79
C TYR A 68 -2.49 5.37 -2.50
N LEU A 69 -2.28 4.51 -3.51
CA LEU A 69 -3.39 3.86 -4.21
C LEU A 69 -4.22 2.96 -3.27
N LEU A 70 -3.55 2.15 -2.43
CA LEU A 70 -4.22 1.29 -1.44
C LEU A 70 -4.96 2.09 -0.36
N SER A 71 -4.54 3.31 -0.02
CA SER A 71 -5.25 4.15 0.95
C SER A 71 -6.71 4.46 0.53
N PHE A 72 -6.99 4.49 -0.78
CA PHE A 72 -8.33 4.71 -1.31
C PHE A 72 -9.27 3.51 -1.15
N TYR A 73 -8.80 2.33 -0.72
CA TYR A 73 -9.67 1.16 -0.49
C TYR A 73 -10.68 1.39 0.64
N GLN A 74 -10.44 2.36 1.53
CA GLN A 74 -11.36 2.78 2.58
C GLN A 74 -11.83 4.24 2.40
N ASP A 75 -11.80 4.77 1.17
CA ASP A 75 -12.46 6.06 0.88
C ASP A 75 -13.98 5.92 1.11
N HIS A 76 -14.62 6.97 1.63
CA HIS A 76 -16.07 7.01 1.80
C HIS A 76 -16.82 6.87 0.46
N MET A 77 -16.27 7.43 -0.63
CA MET A 77 -16.89 7.41 -1.95
C MET A 77 -16.66 6.06 -2.66
N ARG A 78 -17.76 5.39 -3.01
CA ARG A 78 -17.74 4.06 -3.65
C ARG A 78 -16.93 4.05 -4.95
N SER A 79 -17.11 5.04 -5.82
CA SER A 79 -16.39 5.15 -7.10
C SER A 79 -14.87 5.27 -6.93
N THR A 80 -14.42 5.94 -5.86
CA THR A 80 -12.98 6.04 -5.54
C THR A 80 -12.41 4.69 -5.11
N ARG A 81 -13.14 3.92 -4.27
CA ARG A 81 -12.75 2.56 -3.90
C ARG A 81 -12.68 1.63 -5.12
N GLU A 82 -13.73 1.64 -5.95
CA GLU A 82 -13.82 0.80 -7.15
C GLU A 82 -12.69 1.11 -8.15
N ASN A 83 -12.36 2.39 -8.36
CA ASN A 83 -11.25 2.78 -9.22
C ASN A 83 -9.88 2.32 -8.68
N ALA A 84 -9.67 2.36 -7.35
CA ALA A 84 -8.45 1.86 -6.73
C ALA A 84 -8.32 0.34 -6.87
N ILE A 85 -9.40 -0.41 -6.61
CA ILE A 85 -9.47 -1.86 -6.75
C ILE A 85 -9.24 -2.28 -8.20
N ALA A 86 -9.91 -1.63 -9.16
CA ALA A 86 -9.76 -1.92 -10.58
C ALA A 86 -8.33 -1.65 -11.09
N ALA A 87 -7.65 -0.63 -10.56
CA ALA A 87 -6.26 -0.34 -10.93
C ALA A 87 -5.29 -1.42 -10.44
N VAL A 88 -5.44 -1.90 -9.19
CA VAL A 88 -4.60 -3.01 -8.68
C VAL A 88 -4.93 -4.33 -9.38
N ASP A 89 -6.21 -4.59 -9.72
CA ASP A 89 -6.60 -5.73 -10.55
C ASP A 89 -5.94 -5.68 -11.94
N TYR A 90 -5.85 -4.49 -12.55
CA TYR A 90 -5.17 -4.30 -13.83
C TYR A 90 -3.65 -4.45 -13.72
N CYS A 91 -3.01 -3.91 -12.69
CA CYS A 91 -1.59 -4.19 -12.41
C CYS A 91 -1.35 -5.69 -12.23
N GLY A 92 -2.29 -6.42 -11.61
CA GLY A 92 -2.25 -7.87 -11.52
C GLY A 92 -2.40 -8.60 -12.85
N LYS A 93 -3.25 -8.12 -13.77
CA LYS A 93 -3.35 -8.65 -15.15
C LYS A 93 -2.07 -8.43 -15.94
N GLN A 94 -1.46 -7.24 -15.81
CA GLN A 94 -0.15 -6.93 -16.39
C GLN A 94 0.92 -7.88 -15.84
N TYR A 95 1.00 -8.03 -14.52
CA TYR A 95 1.94 -8.97 -13.87
C TYR A 95 1.76 -10.40 -14.39
N GLU A 96 0.51 -10.87 -14.53
CA GLU A 96 0.18 -12.20 -15.08
C GLU A 96 0.65 -12.39 -16.53
N ALA A 97 0.54 -11.35 -17.37
CA ALA A 97 0.98 -11.39 -18.77
C ALA A 97 2.51 -11.26 -18.93
N GLU A 98 3.17 -10.60 -17.98
CA GLU A 98 4.61 -10.32 -17.98
C GLU A 98 5.44 -11.47 -17.37
N HIS A 99 4.85 -12.28 -16.48
CA HIS A 99 5.51 -13.35 -15.73
C HIS A 99 4.77 -14.71 -15.88
N PRO A 100 4.52 -15.20 -17.11
CA PRO A 100 3.67 -16.37 -17.34
C PRO A 100 4.19 -17.63 -16.64
N ASP A 101 5.51 -17.85 -16.63
CA ASP A 101 6.13 -19.04 -16.04
C ASP A 101 5.94 -19.07 -14.51
N GLU A 102 6.17 -17.96 -13.81
CA GLU A 102 5.92 -17.85 -12.35
C GLU A 102 4.44 -18.14 -12.02
N ILE A 103 3.53 -17.67 -12.86
CA ILE A 103 2.08 -17.88 -12.69
C ILE A 103 1.71 -19.35 -12.91
N ILE A 104 2.32 -20.02 -13.88
CA ILE A 104 2.10 -21.45 -14.15
C ILE A 104 2.64 -22.28 -12.98
N ASP A 105 3.91 -22.08 -12.60
CA ASP A 105 4.56 -22.81 -11.51
C ASP A 105 3.79 -22.68 -10.19
N ARG A 106 3.44 -21.46 -9.78
CA ARG A 106 2.70 -21.23 -8.53
C ARG A 106 1.32 -21.90 -8.51
N ARG A 107 0.66 -21.99 -9.67
CA ARG A 107 -0.63 -22.70 -9.82
C ARG A 107 -0.45 -24.22 -9.79
N GLN A 108 0.56 -24.75 -10.46
CA GLN A 108 0.82 -26.20 -10.55
C GLN A 108 1.29 -26.78 -9.21
N TYR A 109 2.21 -26.09 -8.52
CA TYR A 109 2.76 -26.53 -7.25
C TYR A 109 1.92 -26.14 -6.03
N GLY A 110 0.76 -25.50 -6.22
CA GLY A 110 -0.13 -25.10 -5.12
C GLY A 110 0.51 -24.13 -4.12
N VAL A 111 1.40 -23.24 -4.60
CA VAL A 111 2.23 -22.34 -3.77
C VAL A 111 1.41 -21.30 -3.00
N ASP A 112 0.14 -21.13 -3.35
CA ASP A 112 -0.80 -20.22 -2.70
C ASP A 112 -2.12 -20.94 -2.38
N GLY A 113 -2.51 -20.93 -1.12
CA GLY A 113 -3.78 -21.53 -0.68
C GLY A 113 -3.57 -22.88 0.02
N ASP A 114 -2.77 -22.85 1.08
CA ASP A 114 -2.68 -23.92 2.08
C ASP A 114 -4.09 -24.43 2.48
N SER A 115 -4.26 -25.74 2.63
CA SER A 115 -5.55 -26.35 3.00
C SER A 115 -6.04 -25.97 4.41
N HIS A 116 -5.15 -25.43 5.24
CA HIS A 116 -5.49 -24.83 6.53
C HIS A 116 -6.03 -23.39 6.42
N CYS A 117 -5.86 -22.72 5.28
CA CYS A 117 -6.44 -21.40 5.03
C CYS A 117 -7.93 -21.51 4.68
N ASN A 118 -8.79 -20.84 5.45
CA ASN A 118 -10.22 -20.79 5.16
C ASN A 118 -10.51 -19.84 3.98
N LEU A 119 -10.37 -20.34 2.75
CA LEU A 119 -10.60 -19.59 1.51
C LEU A 119 -12.07 -19.22 1.28
N ASP A 120 -13.00 -19.94 1.93
CA ASP A 120 -14.44 -19.69 1.88
C ASP A 120 -14.92 -18.70 2.95
N ALA A 121 -14.01 -18.20 3.80
CA ALA A 121 -14.34 -17.20 4.81
C ALA A 121 -14.84 -15.90 4.17
N ARG A 122 -15.85 -15.28 4.79
CA ARG A 122 -16.34 -13.96 4.37
C ARG A 122 -15.21 -12.94 4.42
N LEU A 123 -14.85 -12.41 3.26
CA LEU A 123 -13.78 -11.43 3.12
C LEU A 123 -14.18 -10.07 3.76
N PRO A 124 -13.21 -9.33 4.31
CA PRO A 124 -13.43 -7.98 4.82
C PRO A 124 -13.69 -6.99 3.68
N SER A 125 -14.58 -6.03 3.92
CA SER A 125 -14.78 -4.88 3.02
C SER A 125 -13.44 -4.16 2.73
N PRO A 126 -13.14 -3.79 1.46
CA PRO A 126 -14.05 -3.76 0.30
C PRO A 126 -14.01 -5.01 -0.61
N PHE A 127 -13.45 -6.14 -0.16
CA PHE A 127 -13.26 -7.30 -1.02
C PHE A 127 -14.52 -8.16 -1.10
N GLU A 128 -15.01 -8.37 -2.33
CA GLU A 128 -16.13 -9.27 -2.63
C GLU A 128 -15.66 -10.70 -2.95
N THR A 129 -14.48 -10.82 -3.57
CA THR A 129 -13.84 -12.10 -3.96
C THR A 129 -12.33 -12.06 -3.70
N ARG A 130 -11.69 -13.24 -3.63
CA ARG A 130 -10.24 -13.36 -3.46
C ARG A 130 -9.54 -12.78 -4.71
N PRO A 131 -8.61 -11.81 -4.56
CA PRO A 131 -7.91 -11.22 -5.71
C PRO A 131 -7.14 -12.25 -6.54
N ARG A 132 -7.05 -11.99 -7.86
CA ARG A 132 -6.26 -12.81 -8.80
C ARG A 132 -4.82 -12.97 -8.34
N LEU A 133 -4.19 -14.09 -8.73
CA LEU A 133 -2.81 -14.41 -8.37
C LEU A 133 -1.86 -13.26 -8.72
N GLY A 134 -1.92 -12.72 -9.94
CA GLY A 134 -1.07 -11.60 -10.34
C GLY A 134 -1.21 -10.36 -9.47
N ALA A 135 -2.41 -10.04 -8.97
CA ALA A 135 -2.62 -8.89 -8.10
C ALA A 135 -2.05 -9.13 -6.70
N ARG A 136 -2.12 -10.37 -6.20
CA ARG A 136 -1.47 -10.80 -4.96
C ARG A 136 0.05 -10.71 -5.07
N LEU A 137 0.64 -11.28 -6.13
CA LEU A 137 2.10 -11.20 -6.39
C LEU A 137 2.58 -9.76 -6.58
N PHE A 138 1.85 -8.96 -7.37
CA PHE A 138 2.12 -7.55 -7.59
C PHE A 138 2.19 -6.76 -6.27
N VAL A 139 1.18 -6.90 -5.40
CA VAL A 139 1.17 -6.20 -4.11
C VAL A 139 2.28 -6.73 -3.19
N ARG A 140 2.48 -8.06 -3.11
CA ARG A 140 3.56 -8.68 -2.30
C ARG A 140 4.94 -8.13 -2.66
N GLY A 141 5.30 -8.15 -3.95
CA GLY A 141 6.60 -7.68 -4.45
C GLY A 141 6.87 -6.19 -4.18
N ASN A 142 5.81 -5.39 -4.00
CA ASN A 142 5.91 -3.96 -3.74
C ASN A 142 5.74 -3.56 -2.26
N THR A 143 5.26 -4.45 -1.39
CA THR A 143 4.89 -4.14 0.00
C THR A 143 6.09 -3.89 0.93
N LYS A 144 7.19 -4.64 0.74
CA LYS A 144 8.35 -4.64 1.67
C LYS A 144 8.93 -3.25 1.96
N ARG A 145 8.85 -2.31 1.00
CA ARG A 145 9.42 -0.96 1.12
C ARG A 145 8.73 -0.07 2.17
N PHE A 146 7.45 -0.31 2.46
CA PHE A 146 6.67 0.52 3.40
C PHE A 146 6.08 -0.27 4.59
N PHE A 147 6.17 -1.61 4.58
CA PHE A 147 5.62 -2.46 5.63
C PHE A 147 6.15 -2.16 7.04
N ALA A 148 7.46 -1.96 7.19
CA ALA A 148 8.05 -1.63 8.49
C ALA A 148 7.58 -0.27 9.05
N ALA A 149 7.35 0.71 8.17
CA ALA A 149 6.79 2.01 8.57
C ALA A 149 5.34 1.86 9.03
N LEU A 150 4.52 1.14 8.25
CA LEU A 150 3.14 0.81 8.59
C LEU A 150 3.01 0.15 9.97
N LEU A 151 3.85 -0.85 10.26
CA LEU A 151 3.87 -1.53 11.57
C LEU A 151 4.26 -0.60 12.73
N GLY A 152 5.08 0.41 12.48
CA GLY A 152 5.37 1.47 13.45
C GLY A 152 4.13 2.33 13.75
N GLU A 153 3.44 2.75 12.69
CA GLU A 153 2.28 3.65 12.75
C GLU A 153 1.04 3.05 13.43
N LEU A 154 0.87 1.71 13.41
CA LEU A 154 -0.13 1.01 14.25
C LEU A 154 -0.01 1.32 15.74
N THR A 155 1.20 1.69 16.19
CA THR A 155 1.51 2.07 17.58
C THR A 155 1.74 3.58 17.75
N SER A 156 1.33 4.39 16.75
CA SER A 156 1.37 5.86 16.82
C SER A 156 0.52 6.38 17.99
N TRP A 157 0.93 7.49 18.59
CA TRP A 157 0.13 8.19 19.59
C TRP A 157 -1.12 8.86 18.97
N VAL A 158 -1.08 9.18 17.67
CA VAL A 158 -2.19 9.78 16.92
C VAL A 158 -3.21 8.71 16.52
N SER A 159 -4.45 8.80 17.03
CA SER A 159 -5.48 7.78 16.79
C SER A 159 -5.81 7.58 15.30
N LYS A 160 -6.02 8.67 14.55
CA LYS A 160 -6.32 8.63 13.10
C LYS A 160 -5.20 7.95 12.29
N THR A 161 -3.95 8.09 12.71
CA THR A 161 -2.82 7.37 12.10
C THR A 161 -2.94 5.88 12.37
N ARG A 162 -3.16 5.45 13.62
CA ARG A 162 -3.36 4.02 13.95
C ARG A 162 -4.49 3.39 13.14
N GLU A 163 -5.62 4.10 13.03
CA GLU A 163 -6.80 3.66 12.28
C GLU A 163 -6.50 3.45 10.79
N ARG A 164 -5.92 4.44 10.11
CA ARG A 164 -5.52 4.32 8.70
C ARG A 164 -4.45 3.25 8.48
N SER A 165 -3.52 3.06 9.42
CA SER A 165 -2.53 1.99 9.36
C SER A 165 -3.16 0.60 9.54
N ALA A 166 -4.16 0.44 10.41
CA ALA A 166 -4.89 -0.81 10.58
C ALA A 166 -5.75 -1.15 9.34
N GLU A 167 -6.37 -0.13 8.74
CA GLU A 167 -7.10 -0.25 7.47
C GLU A 167 -6.22 -0.69 6.30
N LEU A 168 -5.03 -0.09 6.16
CA LEU A 168 -4.06 -0.46 5.13
C LEU A 168 -3.47 -1.84 5.42
N LEU A 169 -3.15 -2.17 6.68
CA LEU A 169 -2.70 -3.51 7.06
C LEU A 169 -3.75 -4.58 6.72
N LYS A 170 -5.03 -4.37 7.06
CA LYS A 170 -6.14 -5.26 6.69
C LYS A 170 -6.17 -5.55 5.19
N THR A 171 -5.90 -4.52 4.39
CA THR A 171 -5.83 -4.61 2.92
C THR A 171 -4.60 -5.41 2.47
N LEU A 172 -3.43 -5.19 3.08
CA LEU A 172 -2.20 -5.93 2.77
C LEU A 172 -2.26 -7.40 3.18
N VAL A 173 -2.83 -7.73 4.34
CA VAL A 173 -2.98 -9.12 4.84
C VAL A 173 -3.72 -9.97 3.82
N LEU A 174 -4.75 -9.42 3.16
CA LEU A 174 -5.54 -10.14 2.16
C LEU A 174 -4.81 -10.34 0.82
N TYR A 175 -3.93 -9.41 0.42
CA TYR A 175 -3.08 -9.60 -0.77
C TYR A 175 -1.84 -10.46 -0.50
N CYS A 176 -1.24 -10.35 0.69
CA CYS A 176 0.00 -11.03 1.05
C CYS A 176 -0.24 -12.44 1.58
N GLU A 177 -1.36 -12.67 2.27
CA GLU A 177 -1.76 -13.97 2.82
C GLU A 177 -0.63 -14.56 3.69
N GLU A 178 -0.34 -15.86 3.57
CA GLU A 178 0.74 -16.55 4.28
C GLU A 178 2.14 -15.95 4.05
N HIS A 179 2.38 -15.22 2.96
CA HIS A 179 3.68 -14.61 2.67
C HIS A 179 4.01 -13.38 3.55
N LEU A 180 3.05 -12.88 4.33
CA LEU A 180 3.33 -11.88 5.36
C LEU A 180 4.16 -12.44 6.54
N THR A 181 4.28 -13.76 6.65
CA THR A 181 4.95 -14.44 7.79
C THR A 181 6.47 -14.32 7.79
N MET A 182 7.11 -13.91 6.70
CA MET A 182 8.58 -13.77 6.65
C MET A 182 9.14 -12.80 7.71
N ASP A 183 8.37 -11.77 8.09
CA ASP A 183 8.73 -10.78 9.10
C ASP A 183 7.97 -10.97 10.43
N PHE A 184 7.45 -12.17 10.73
CA PHE A 184 6.51 -12.37 11.85
C PHE A 184 7.11 -12.02 13.23
N HIS A 185 8.41 -12.25 13.43
CA HIS A 185 9.13 -11.85 14.65
C HIS A 185 9.03 -10.34 14.94
N GLN A 186 9.02 -9.50 13.90
CA GLN A 186 8.88 -8.04 14.03
C GLN A 186 7.41 -7.60 14.03
N THR A 187 6.58 -8.31 13.26
CA THR A 187 5.15 -8.03 13.07
C THR A 187 4.35 -8.31 14.34
N LEU A 188 4.50 -9.50 14.94
CA LEU A 188 3.67 -9.95 16.05
C LEU A 188 3.75 -9.05 17.30
N PRO A 189 4.93 -8.60 17.79
CA PRO A 189 5.01 -7.67 18.91
C PRO A 189 4.32 -6.32 18.65
N ARG A 190 4.36 -5.84 17.41
CA ARG A 190 3.68 -4.60 16.99
C ARG A 190 2.17 -4.76 17.01
N LEU A 191 1.65 -5.89 16.52
CA LEU A 191 0.23 -6.22 16.57
C LEU A 191 -0.28 -6.36 18.01
N VAL A 192 0.45 -7.10 18.87
CA VAL A 192 0.08 -7.25 20.29
C VAL A 192 0.02 -5.89 20.99
N LYS A 193 1.02 -5.02 20.78
CA LYS A 193 1.03 -3.67 21.34
C LYS A 193 -0.11 -2.79 20.79
N ALA A 194 -0.40 -2.87 19.49
CA ALA A 194 -1.51 -2.14 18.90
C ALA A 194 -2.88 -2.60 19.46
N LEU A 195 -3.06 -3.91 19.69
CA LEU A 195 -4.27 -4.47 20.32
C LEU A 195 -4.43 -4.04 21.79
N GLN A 196 -3.34 -3.90 22.54
CA GLN A 196 -3.38 -3.34 23.90
C GLN A 196 -3.85 -1.88 23.88
N LEU A 197 -3.28 -1.05 22.99
CA LEU A 197 -3.65 0.36 22.81
C LEU A 197 -5.06 0.57 22.23
N ALA A 198 -5.64 -0.43 21.58
CA ALA A 198 -7.02 -0.39 21.08
C ALA A 198 -8.06 -0.77 22.16
N ARG A 199 -7.61 -1.24 23.33
CA ARG A 199 -8.46 -1.64 24.47
C ARG A 199 -8.40 -0.65 25.64
N SER A 200 -7.48 0.32 25.59
CA SER A 200 -7.30 1.41 26.55
C SER A 200 -7.96 2.69 26.08
#